data_AF-A0A6J4SU98-F1
#
_entry.id   AF-A0A6J4SU98-F1
#
_cell.length_a   1.000
_cell.length_b   1.000
_cell.length_c   1.000
_cell.angle_alpha   90.00
_cell.angle_beta   90.00
_cell.angle_gamma   90.00
#
_symmetry.space_group_name_H-M   'P 1'
#
loop_
_entity.id
_entity.type
_entity.pdbx_description
1 polymer ?
#
loop_
_entity_poly.entity_id
_entity_poly.type
_entity_poly.pdbx_seq_one_letter_code
_entity_poly.pdbx_strand_id
1 'polypeptide(L)'
;MLDSRLYRAAFVPVLFSVLIAAFALAERPRAIGTTLAPDAFDGRRAFSTLTELRRTFPNRRPGSPGDDALARRVEQDLRATFPPGSVRTVRRAAETIDGEATLTSVIAERTGRDVRRLVVVAQRDAAQSEEAARLSGTAAMLELARLFEGRALRRTVTFVSTSGGSGGMEGVRDALRSINGPTDAVLALGDLAGVQTRRPMVVPWSETSGTAPVRLRRTVENALQQETELDPGSPRALAQLARLAVPITLTPQGAAAAQGFSAVTLQVSGERGPAADTEVSRARLEVFGRGVLRSIGALDNGPDVPSGPREYLLVQRRVMPSWTVLMLAGLLLLPALLGAVDGLARVRRKREPVAIWLRWLAAAAAPFVIAALVTRLLGLAGVVPSLAGTVDPESVAPDAGALVGVALTLVLGFALRGPVGRVLGVPRRPRDGGPYPVGAAAAIGIVLALLAVGVWIVNPYTALLLAPAVHLWLLAVVPEVRLPRLALVGLVLLGLVPLALVGLYYSAQFGLDPVELAWMALLLAAGGSAGPLGILVWSLVLACGIGAASVAVRKRRRAHHDPEDGPVTIRGPVSYAGPGSLGGTESALRG
;
A
#
# COMPACT_ATOMS: atom_id res chain seq x y z
N MET A 1 8.47 21.12 -27.11
CA MET A 1 9.05 20.44 -25.94
C MET A 1 8.89 18.94 -26.10
N LEU A 2 7.81 18.44 -26.70
CA LEU A 2 7.62 17.01 -26.94
C LEU A 2 7.45 16.73 -28.43
N ASP A 3 8.30 15.88 -29.02
CA ASP A 3 8.05 15.34 -30.36
C ASP A 3 6.88 14.34 -30.30
N SER A 4 5.73 14.77 -30.81
CA SER A 4 4.51 13.96 -30.79
C SER A 4 4.63 12.64 -31.57
N ARG A 5 5.48 12.57 -32.59
CA ARG A 5 5.70 11.35 -33.38
C ARG A 5 6.52 10.37 -32.57
N LEU A 6 7.61 10.83 -31.96
CA LEU A 6 8.45 9.99 -31.09
C LEU A 6 7.65 9.48 -29.88
N TYR A 7 6.89 10.34 -29.21
CA TYR A 7 6.06 9.97 -28.07
C TYR A 7 5.01 8.91 -28.42
N ARG A 8 4.33 9.05 -29.57
CA ARG A 8 3.36 8.05 -30.04
C ARG A 8 4.03 6.75 -30.46
N ALA A 9 5.14 6.82 -31.19
CA ALA A 9 5.90 5.64 -31.62
C ALA A 9 6.44 4.84 -30.43
N ALA A 10 6.80 5.51 -29.33
CA ALA A 10 7.26 4.87 -28.10
C ALA A 10 6.20 4.00 -27.40
N PHE A 11 4.92 4.08 -27.77
CA PHE A 11 3.88 3.17 -27.29
C PHE A 11 3.86 1.83 -28.03
N VAL A 12 4.51 1.70 -29.19
CA VAL A 12 4.52 0.45 -29.95
C VAL A 12 5.06 -0.73 -29.12
N PRO A 13 6.18 -0.61 -28.39
CA PRO A 13 6.63 -1.65 -27.46
C PRO A 13 5.61 -2.06 -26.39
N VAL A 14 4.72 -1.15 -25.97
CA VAL A 14 3.68 -1.45 -24.97
C VAL A 14 2.68 -2.48 -25.51
N LEU A 15 2.33 -2.41 -26.80
CA LEU A 15 1.45 -3.39 -27.42
C LEU A 15 2.08 -4.80 -27.40
N PHE A 16 3.38 -4.89 -27.73
CA PHE A 16 4.12 -6.14 -27.67
C PHE A 16 4.24 -6.66 -26.23
N SER A 17 4.40 -5.76 -25.25
CA SER A 17 4.49 -6.13 -23.83
C SER A 17 3.20 -6.79 -23.33
N VAL A 18 2.04 -6.28 -23.75
CA VAL A 18 0.73 -6.87 -23.44
C VAL A 18 0.58 -8.26 -24.07
N LEU A 19 1.05 -8.44 -25.31
CA LEU A 19 1.03 -9.75 -25.97
C LEU A 19 1.92 -10.77 -25.25
N ILE A 20 3.16 -10.39 -24.93
CA ILE A 20 4.09 -11.21 -24.16
C ILE A 20 3.49 -11.55 -22.78
N ALA A 21 2.85 -10.58 -22.13
CA ALA A 21 2.18 -10.78 -20.85
C ALA A 21 1.06 -11.82 -20.92
N ALA A 22 0.29 -11.82 -22.01
CA ALA A 22 -0.78 -12.80 -22.22
C ALA A 22 -0.22 -14.22 -22.39
N PHE A 23 0.90 -14.39 -23.11
CA PHE A 23 1.57 -15.69 -23.28
C PHE A 23 2.36 -16.15 -22.05
N ALA A 24 2.77 -15.22 -21.18
CA ALA A 24 3.48 -15.52 -19.93
C ALA A 24 2.57 -16.04 -18.79
N LEU A 25 1.25 -16.10 -19.01
CA LEU A 25 0.29 -16.57 -18.01
C LEU A 25 0.49 -18.05 -17.67
N ALA A 26 0.98 -18.31 -16.46
CA ALA A 26 1.25 -19.64 -15.95
C ALA A 26 0.04 -20.27 -15.27
N GLU A 27 0.01 -21.61 -15.22
CA GLU A 27 -0.97 -22.32 -14.41
C GLU A 27 -0.74 -22.04 -12.92
N ARG A 28 -1.85 -21.82 -12.21
CA ARG A 28 -1.78 -21.65 -10.76
C ARG A 28 -1.52 -23.00 -10.06
N PRO A 29 -0.61 -23.06 -9.07
CA PRO A 29 -0.43 -24.26 -8.26
C PRO A 29 -1.75 -24.76 -7.66
N ARG A 30 -1.95 -26.09 -7.64
CA ARG A 30 -3.11 -26.72 -7.00
C ARG A 30 -3.02 -26.57 -5.47
N ALA A 31 -4.19 -26.54 -4.82
CA ALA A 31 -4.28 -26.67 -3.38
C ALA A 31 -3.76 -28.05 -2.96
N ILE A 32 -3.15 -28.13 -1.78
CA ILE A 32 -2.82 -29.41 -1.16
C ILE A 32 -4.08 -29.89 -0.44
N GLY A 33 -4.56 -31.10 -0.78
CA GLY A 33 -5.68 -31.73 -0.09
C GLY A 33 -5.19 -32.63 1.05
N THR A 34 -6.13 -33.01 1.92
CA THR A 34 -5.91 -34.07 2.91
C THR A 34 -7.14 -34.97 3.00
N THR A 35 -6.90 -36.26 3.25
CA THR A 35 -7.93 -37.26 3.55
C THR A 35 -8.14 -37.44 5.05
N LEU A 36 -7.35 -36.76 5.89
CA LEU A 36 -7.53 -36.78 7.34
C LEU A 36 -8.84 -36.10 7.72
N ALA A 37 -9.67 -36.80 8.50
CA ALA A 37 -10.92 -36.26 9.02
C ALA A 37 -10.64 -35.13 10.02
N PRO A 38 -11.28 -33.96 9.89
CA PRO A 38 -11.11 -32.84 10.83
C PRO A 38 -12.04 -32.95 12.05
N ASP A 39 -12.88 -33.98 12.14
CA ASP A 39 -13.88 -34.18 13.20
C ASP A 39 -13.31 -34.24 14.61
N ALA A 40 -11.99 -34.41 14.74
CA ALA A 40 -11.29 -34.37 16.01
C ALA A 40 -11.34 -33.01 16.71
N PHE A 41 -11.63 -31.90 16.00
CA PHE A 41 -11.78 -30.59 16.63
C PHE A 41 -13.10 -30.50 17.43
N ASP A 42 -13.00 -30.35 18.75
CA ASP A 42 -14.13 -30.27 19.66
C ASP A 42 -14.60 -28.81 19.83
N GLY A 43 -15.57 -28.41 19.01
CA GLY A 43 -16.16 -27.07 19.05
C GLY A 43 -16.84 -26.73 20.37
N ARG A 44 -17.41 -27.73 21.08
CA ARG A 44 -18.01 -27.50 22.41
C ARG A 44 -16.95 -27.12 23.43
N ARG A 45 -15.83 -27.85 23.46
CA ARG A 45 -14.73 -27.56 24.38
C ARG A 45 -14.11 -26.21 24.08
N ALA A 46 -13.78 -25.95 22.81
CA ALA A 46 -13.21 -24.66 22.39
C ALA A 46 -14.13 -23.48 22.78
N PHE A 47 -15.44 -23.63 22.61
CA PHE A 47 -16.40 -22.58 22.97
C PHE A 47 -16.58 -22.42 24.50
N SER A 48 -16.46 -23.51 25.26
CA SER A 48 -16.41 -23.45 26.73
C SER A 48 -15.19 -22.67 27.19
N THR A 49 -14.01 -22.98 26.64
CA THR A 49 -12.77 -22.24 26.90
C THR A 49 -12.93 -20.77 26.54
N LEU A 50 -13.48 -20.46 25.36
CA LEU A 50 -13.75 -19.07 24.96
C LEU A 50 -14.62 -18.32 25.97
N THR A 51 -15.70 -18.96 26.43
CA THR A 51 -16.64 -18.37 27.40
C THR A 51 -15.97 -18.12 28.76
N GLU A 52 -15.15 -19.08 29.22
CA GLU A 52 -14.36 -18.95 30.45
C GLU A 52 -13.34 -17.81 30.35
N LEU A 53 -12.56 -17.77 29.27
CA LEU A 53 -11.54 -16.75 29.06
C LEU A 53 -12.16 -15.35 28.97
N ARG A 54 -13.29 -15.20 28.24
CA ARG A 54 -14.03 -13.93 28.15
C ARG A 54 -14.49 -13.43 29.52
N ARG A 55 -15.04 -14.33 30.35
CA ARG A 55 -15.54 -13.99 31.69
C ARG A 55 -14.41 -13.64 32.65
N THR A 56 -13.28 -14.33 32.55
CA THR A 56 -12.15 -14.18 33.49
C THR A 56 -11.25 -13.00 33.12
N PHE A 57 -11.10 -12.73 31.82
CA PHE A 57 -10.20 -11.70 31.29
C PHE A 57 -10.96 -10.72 30.36
N PRO A 58 -11.96 -9.97 30.86
CA PRO A 58 -12.76 -9.06 30.04
C PRO A 58 -11.93 -7.88 29.52
N ASN A 59 -10.95 -7.42 30.31
CA ASN A 59 -10.04 -6.33 29.94
C ASN A 59 -8.65 -6.90 29.64
N ARG A 60 -8.29 -6.91 28.36
CA ARG A 60 -7.06 -7.54 27.84
C ARG A 60 -6.28 -6.61 26.91
N ARG A 61 -6.16 -5.33 27.31
CA ARG A 61 -5.36 -4.34 26.57
C ARG A 61 -3.88 -4.77 26.52
N PRO A 62 -3.13 -4.48 25.45
CA PRO A 62 -1.76 -4.98 25.28
C PRO A 62 -0.84 -4.65 26.45
N GLY A 63 -0.20 -5.65 27.06
CA GLY A 63 0.73 -5.44 28.18
C GLY A 63 0.06 -5.01 29.49
N SER A 64 -1.27 -4.97 29.54
CA SER A 64 -2.02 -4.71 30.78
C SER A 64 -1.96 -5.91 31.73
N PRO A 65 -2.27 -5.72 33.03
CA PRO A 65 -2.33 -6.83 33.99
C PRO A 65 -3.28 -7.97 33.59
N GLY A 66 -4.38 -7.64 32.88
CA GLY A 66 -5.34 -8.63 32.38
C GLY A 66 -4.81 -9.45 31.20
N ASP A 67 -4.08 -8.82 30.27
CA ASP A 67 -3.37 -9.52 29.19
C ASP A 67 -2.26 -10.42 29.75
N ASP A 68 -1.47 -9.93 30.71
CA ASP A 68 -0.43 -10.73 31.36
C ASP A 68 -0.99 -11.91 32.17
N ALA A 69 -2.15 -11.73 32.82
CA ALA A 69 -2.83 -12.82 33.51
C ALA A 69 -3.35 -13.87 32.52
N LEU A 70 -3.90 -13.44 31.38
CA LEU A 70 -4.30 -14.34 30.29
C LEU A 70 -3.09 -15.06 29.68
N ALA A 71 -1.95 -14.39 29.52
CA ALA A 71 -0.71 -15.00 29.06
C ALA A 71 -0.26 -16.13 30.00
N ARG A 72 -0.28 -15.90 31.32
CA ARG A 72 0.03 -16.92 32.33
C ARG A 72 -0.94 -18.11 32.26
N ARG A 73 -2.24 -17.85 32.07
CA ARG A 73 -3.23 -18.92 31.89
C ARG A 73 -2.93 -19.77 30.65
N VAL A 74 -2.64 -19.13 29.51
CA VAL A 74 -2.27 -19.84 28.27
C VAL A 74 -0.97 -20.65 28.45
N GLU A 75 0.02 -20.09 29.14
CA GLU A 75 1.27 -20.79 29.48
C GLU A 75 1.00 -22.05 30.33
N GLN A 76 0.12 -21.95 31.32
CA GLN A 76 -0.28 -23.09 32.15
C GLN A 76 -0.99 -24.17 31.34
N ASP A 77 -1.96 -23.81 30.50
CA ASP A 77 -2.71 -24.76 29.67
C ASP A 77 -1.79 -25.49 28.69
N LEU A 78 -0.84 -24.77 28.07
CA LEU A 78 0.14 -25.36 27.15
C LEU A 78 1.15 -26.26 27.87
N ARG A 79 1.62 -25.88 29.08
CA ARG A 79 2.52 -26.73 29.88
C ARG A 79 1.85 -27.99 30.40
N ALA A 80 0.54 -27.95 30.64
CA ALA A 80 -0.23 -29.14 31.00
C ALA A 80 -0.41 -30.09 29.80
N THR A 81 -0.34 -29.56 28.58
CA THR A 81 -0.56 -30.31 27.32
C THR A 81 0.73 -30.87 26.74
N PHE A 82 1.87 -30.18 26.87
CA PHE A 82 3.11 -30.58 26.22
C PHE A 82 4.20 -30.99 27.21
N PRO A 83 5.19 -31.80 26.78
CA PRO A 83 6.30 -32.22 27.63
C PRO A 83 7.08 -31.05 28.23
N PRO A 84 7.74 -31.22 29.39
CA PRO A 84 8.60 -30.19 29.97
C PRO A 84 9.66 -29.69 28.98
N GLY A 85 9.88 -28.37 28.95
CA GLY A 85 10.84 -27.72 28.06
C GLY A 85 10.33 -27.38 26.65
N SER A 86 9.13 -27.83 26.27
CA SER A 86 8.50 -27.49 24.99
C SER A 86 7.80 -26.11 24.97
N VAL A 87 7.52 -25.55 26.15
CA VAL A 87 6.82 -24.28 26.32
C VAL A 87 7.75 -23.24 26.91
N ARG A 88 7.86 -22.09 26.24
CA ARG A 88 8.67 -20.95 26.65
C ARG A 88 7.92 -19.64 26.49
N THR A 89 8.33 -18.65 27.26
CA THR A 89 7.75 -17.31 27.25
C THR A 89 8.81 -16.30 26.82
N VAL A 90 8.45 -15.39 25.91
CA VAL A 90 9.27 -14.27 25.47
C VAL A 90 8.62 -13.00 25.98
N ARG A 91 9.40 -12.09 26.57
CA ARG A 91 8.92 -10.78 27.03
C ARG A 91 9.76 -9.68 26.40
N ARG A 92 9.11 -8.64 25.90
CA ARG A 92 9.79 -7.51 25.27
C ARG A 92 8.98 -6.23 25.38
N ALA A 93 9.65 -5.11 25.62
CA ALA A 93 9.03 -3.79 25.58
C ALA A 93 8.71 -3.40 24.14
N ALA A 94 7.51 -2.86 23.94
CA ALA A 94 7.05 -2.37 22.65
C ALA A 94 6.05 -1.22 22.84
N GLU A 95 5.96 -0.36 21.82
CA GLU A 95 4.93 0.67 21.74
C GLU A 95 3.57 0.01 21.48
N THR A 96 2.56 0.37 22.27
CA THR A 96 1.18 -0.13 22.15
C THR A 96 0.19 1.01 21.96
N ILE A 97 -1.10 0.68 21.82
CA ILE A 97 -2.17 1.68 21.76
C ILE A 97 -2.29 2.52 23.05
N ASP A 98 -1.68 2.08 24.16
CA ASP A 98 -1.64 2.76 25.46
C ASP A 98 -0.26 3.34 25.81
N GLY A 99 0.65 3.39 24.83
CA GLY A 99 2.06 3.73 25.03
C GLY A 99 2.94 2.50 25.27
N GLU A 100 4.16 2.70 25.73
CA GLU A 100 5.14 1.64 25.90
C GLU A 100 4.72 0.64 27.01
N ALA A 101 4.68 -0.63 26.67
CA ALA A 101 4.39 -1.72 27.61
C ALA A 101 5.21 -2.97 27.30
N THR A 102 5.36 -3.85 28.30
CA THR A 102 5.98 -5.17 28.08
C THR A 102 4.96 -6.14 27.53
N LEU A 103 5.21 -6.64 26.32
CA LEU A 103 4.40 -7.67 25.69
C LEU A 103 4.96 -9.05 26.03
N THR A 104 4.07 -9.95 26.43
CA THR A 104 4.38 -11.36 26.67
C THR A 104 3.96 -12.20 25.45
N SER A 105 4.78 -13.13 24.99
CA SER A 105 4.42 -14.12 23.96
C SER A 105 4.72 -15.53 24.49
N VAL A 106 3.74 -16.42 24.40
CA VAL A 106 3.84 -17.81 24.87
C VAL A 106 3.97 -18.72 23.66
N ILE A 107 5.03 -19.53 23.63
CA ILE A 107 5.41 -20.36 22.49
C ILE A 107 5.48 -21.81 22.97
N ALA A 108 4.71 -22.69 22.33
CA ALA A 108 4.75 -24.13 22.56
C ALA A 108 5.15 -24.86 21.27
N GLU A 109 6.15 -25.73 21.34
CA GLU A 109 6.65 -26.47 20.19
C GLU A 109 6.34 -27.96 20.30
N ARG A 110 5.70 -28.52 19.27
CA ARG A 110 5.56 -29.96 19.07
C ARG A 110 6.50 -30.39 17.96
N THR A 111 7.60 -31.02 18.35
CA THR A 111 8.63 -31.51 17.42
C THR A 111 8.07 -32.55 16.46
N GLY A 112 8.27 -32.32 15.16
CA GLY A 112 8.00 -33.27 14.09
C GLY A 112 9.25 -34.09 13.70
N ARG A 113 9.12 -34.92 12.68
CA ARG A 113 10.25 -35.71 12.13
C ARG A 113 11.23 -34.88 11.28
N ASP A 114 10.79 -33.72 10.82
CA ASP A 114 11.51 -32.80 9.93
C ASP A 114 11.88 -31.51 10.67
N VAL A 115 12.95 -30.85 10.21
CA VAL A 115 13.40 -29.53 10.66
C VAL A 115 12.44 -28.41 10.23
N ARG A 116 11.60 -28.65 9.20
CA ARG A 116 10.61 -27.70 8.70
C ARG A 116 9.45 -27.51 9.68
N ARG A 117 8.90 -26.29 9.70
CA ARG A 117 7.93 -25.85 10.71
C ARG A 117 6.62 -25.33 10.12
N LEU A 118 5.54 -25.54 10.85
CA LEU A 118 4.25 -24.87 10.69
C LEU A 118 3.98 -24.08 11.96
N VAL A 119 3.74 -22.78 11.84
CA VAL A 119 3.49 -21.91 12.99
C VAL A 119 2.01 -21.54 13.01
N VAL A 120 1.36 -21.71 14.15
CA VAL A 120 -0.02 -21.28 14.40
C VAL A 120 0.04 -20.12 15.39
N VAL A 121 -0.38 -18.94 14.97
CA VAL A 121 -0.33 -17.73 15.79
C VAL A 121 -1.74 -17.30 16.15
N ALA A 122 -2.00 -17.03 17.43
CA ALA A 122 -3.25 -16.42 17.88
C ALA A 122 -2.95 -15.16 18.70
N GLN A 123 -3.84 -14.19 18.59
CA GLN A 123 -3.77 -12.95 19.35
C GLN A 123 -4.72 -13.02 20.52
N ARG A 124 -4.25 -12.60 21.69
CA ARG A 124 -5.02 -12.64 22.93
C ARG A 124 -5.33 -11.25 23.49
N ASP A 125 -4.74 -10.20 22.94
CA ASP A 125 -5.04 -8.82 23.33
C ASP A 125 -6.27 -8.27 22.60
N ALA A 126 -6.85 -7.20 23.13
CA ALA A 126 -7.96 -6.46 22.56
C ALA A 126 -7.81 -4.97 22.82
N ALA A 127 -8.31 -4.16 21.89
CA ALA A 127 -8.38 -2.73 22.10
C ALA A 127 -9.52 -2.38 23.07
N GLN A 128 -10.69 -2.99 22.93
CA GLN A 128 -11.85 -2.72 23.77
C GLN A 128 -12.13 -3.87 24.75
N SER A 129 -13.04 -3.63 25.70
CA SER A 129 -13.46 -4.62 26.68
C SER A 129 -14.36 -5.69 26.05
N GLU A 130 -14.33 -6.89 26.61
CA GLU A 130 -15.25 -8.00 26.31
C GLU A 130 -15.29 -8.52 24.86
N GLU A 131 -14.29 -8.21 24.03
CA GLU A 131 -14.24 -8.62 22.62
C GLU A 131 -14.14 -10.14 22.43
N ALA A 132 -15.26 -10.85 22.52
CA ALA A 132 -15.32 -12.32 22.52
C ALA A 132 -14.81 -12.90 21.18
N ALA A 133 -15.24 -12.31 20.08
CA ALA A 133 -14.90 -12.76 18.73
C ALA A 133 -13.39 -12.80 18.49
N ARG A 134 -12.64 -11.75 18.88
CA ARG A 134 -11.16 -11.74 18.76
C ARG A 134 -10.48 -12.82 19.62
N LEU A 135 -11.05 -13.18 20.76
CA LEU A 135 -10.49 -14.20 21.67
C LEU A 135 -10.70 -15.63 21.15
N SER A 136 -11.63 -15.84 20.21
CA SER A 136 -11.95 -17.15 19.66
C SER A 136 -10.76 -17.82 18.97
N GLY A 137 -9.85 -17.05 18.36
CA GLY A 137 -8.59 -17.57 17.81
C GLY A 137 -7.69 -18.21 18.86
N THR A 138 -7.60 -17.61 20.06
CA THR A 138 -6.83 -18.19 21.17
C THR A 138 -7.49 -19.46 21.70
N ALA A 139 -8.81 -19.46 21.84
CA ALA A 139 -9.54 -20.65 22.29
C ALA A 139 -9.41 -21.82 21.29
N ALA A 140 -9.50 -21.55 19.99
CA ALA A 140 -9.25 -22.55 18.95
C ALA A 140 -7.79 -23.04 18.96
N MET A 141 -6.82 -22.15 19.16
CA MET A 141 -5.41 -22.52 19.24
C MET A 141 -5.13 -23.49 20.40
N LEU A 142 -5.72 -23.25 21.58
CA LEU A 142 -5.60 -24.14 22.75
C LEU A 142 -6.21 -25.53 22.48
N GLU A 143 -7.38 -25.57 21.82
CA GLU A 143 -8.00 -26.83 21.41
C GLU A 143 -7.14 -27.57 20.37
N LEU A 144 -6.58 -26.86 19.39
CA LEU A 144 -5.65 -27.45 18.42
C LEU A 144 -4.41 -28.01 19.12
N ALA A 145 -3.79 -27.25 20.02
CA ALA A 145 -2.62 -27.68 20.78
C ALA A 145 -2.86 -29.03 21.50
N ARG A 146 -4.02 -29.17 22.15
CA ARG A 146 -4.47 -30.42 22.79
C ARG A 146 -4.56 -31.59 21.82
N LEU A 147 -5.04 -31.36 20.59
CA LEU A 147 -5.15 -32.41 19.57
C LEU A 147 -3.79 -32.86 19.03
N PHE A 148 -2.77 -32.03 19.12
CA PHE A 148 -1.43 -32.29 18.58
C PHE A 148 -0.43 -32.85 19.60
N GLU A 149 -0.80 -32.95 20.89
CA GLU A 149 0.02 -33.59 21.94
C GLU A 149 0.52 -34.99 21.51
N GLY A 150 -0.42 -35.88 21.15
CA GLY A 150 -0.14 -37.28 20.83
C GLY A 150 0.02 -37.63 19.35
N ARG A 151 -0.05 -36.65 18.43
CA ARG A 151 0.00 -36.93 16.99
C ARG A 151 1.43 -37.07 16.48
N ALA A 152 1.65 -38.04 15.60
CA ALA A 152 2.87 -38.12 14.81
C ALA A 152 2.82 -37.06 13.70
N LEU A 153 3.78 -36.14 13.71
CA LEU A 153 3.86 -35.04 12.76
C LEU A 153 5.10 -35.18 11.88
N ARG A 154 4.96 -34.80 10.61
CA ARG A 154 6.12 -34.68 9.74
C ARG A 154 6.88 -33.40 10.08
N ARG A 155 6.22 -32.26 10.10
CA ARG A 155 6.78 -30.94 10.40
C ARG A 155 6.58 -30.60 11.87
N THR A 156 7.49 -29.81 12.41
CA THR A 156 7.32 -29.26 13.77
C THR A 156 6.17 -28.26 13.76
N VAL A 157 5.20 -28.42 14.66
CA VAL A 157 4.09 -27.47 14.80
C VAL A 157 4.33 -26.60 16.02
N THR A 158 4.38 -25.29 15.81
CA THR A 158 4.64 -24.30 16.85
C THR A 158 3.39 -23.45 17.09
N PHE A 159 2.83 -23.51 18.30
CA PHE A 159 1.71 -22.67 18.72
C PHE A 159 2.24 -21.43 19.42
N VAL A 160 1.74 -20.26 19.01
CA VAL A 160 2.20 -18.96 19.49
C VAL A 160 1.01 -18.12 19.91
N SER A 161 0.91 -17.83 21.19
CA SER A 161 -0.02 -16.83 21.73
C SER A 161 0.69 -15.51 21.91
N THR A 162 0.18 -14.45 21.28
CA THR A 162 0.83 -13.13 21.23
C THR A 162 -0.08 -12.03 21.78
N SER A 163 0.54 -10.91 22.14
CA SER A 163 -0.11 -9.64 22.45
C SER A 163 0.42 -8.52 21.53
N GLY A 164 -0.11 -7.30 21.65
CA GLY A 164 0.23 -6.17 20.78
C GLY A 164 -0.36 -6.28 19.39
N GLY A 165 -1.36 -7.14 19.19
CA GLY A 165 -2.09 -7.26 17.93
C GLY A 165 -2.89 -6.02 17.58
N SER A 166 -3.56 -5.45 18.57
CA SER A 166 -4.26 -4.16 18.46
C SER A 166 -3.32 -2.97 18.27
N GLY A 167 -2.04 -3.11 18.62
CA GLY A 167 -0.99 -2.07 18.53
C GLY A 167 -0.01 -2.26 17.36
N GLY A 168 -0.46 -2.83 16.24
CA GLY A 168 0.38 -2.92 15.04
C GLY A 168 1.29 -4.14 14.99
N MET A 169 0.98 -5.21 15.73
CA MET A 169 1.51 -6.58 15.58
C MET A 169 2.93 -6.84 16.13
N GLU A 170 3.43 -6.04 17.08
CA GLU A 170 4.79 -6.24 17.61
C GLU A 170 5.01 -7.60 18.28
N GLY A 171 4.07 -8.12 19.08
CA GLY A 171 4.25 -9.42 19.71
C GLY A 171 4.33 -10.58 18.72
N VAL A 172 3.71 -10.44 17.53
CA VAL A 172 3.87 -11.39 16.42
C VAL A 172 5.28 -11.29 15.83
N ARG A 173 5.76 -10.07 15.57
CA ARG A 173 7.11 -9.82 15.06
C ARG A 173 8.17 -10.39 16.01
N ASP A 174 8.02 -10.19 17.31
CA ASP A 174 8.98 -10.66 18.30
C ASP A 174 8.94 -12.16 18.50
N ALA A 175 7.74 -12.76 18.53
CA ALA A 175 7.61 -14.20 18.64
C ALA A 175 8.25 -14.91 17.44
N LEU A 176 7.98 -14.44 16.22
CA LEU A 176 8.52 -15.04 14.99
C LEU A 176 10.03 -14.89 14.84
N ARG A 177 10.63 -13.77 15.30
CA ARG A 177 12.10 -13.61 15.39
C ARG A 177 12.77 -14.68 16.27
N SER A 178 12.02 -15.22 17.24
CA SER A 178 12.53 -16.28 18.14
C SER A 178 12.36 -17.69 17.57
N ILE A 179 11.71 -17.85 16.42
CA ILE A 179 11.52 -19.14 15.75
C ILE A 179 12.72 -19.39 14.83
N ASN A 180 13.42 -20.49 15.08
CA ASN A 180 14.61 -20.86 14.33
C ASN A 180 14.29 -21.89 13.24
N GLY A 181 14.98 -21.86 12.11
CA GLY A 181 14.87 -22.88 11.07
C GLY A 181 13.76 -22.63 10.03
N PRO A 182 13.68 -23.49 9.01
CA PRO A 182 12.82 -23.27 7.85
C PRO A 182 11.34 -23.38 8.23
N THR A 183 10.58 -22.32 7.99
CA THR A 183 9.13 -22.28 8.22
C THR A 183 8.38 -22.30 6.89
N ASP A 184 7.50 -23.28 6.72
CA ASP A 184 6.71 -23.44 5.49
C ASP A 184 5.47 -22.56 5.48
N ALA A 185 4.84 -22.40 6.65
CA ALA A 185 3.64 -21.60 6.77
C ALA A 185 3.49 -21.02 8.18
N VAL A 186 2.98 -19.79 8.24
CA VAL A 186 2.41 -19.17 9.44
C VAL A 186 0.90 -19.02 9.22
N LEU A 187 0.11 -19.69 10.05
CA LEU A 187 -1.34 -19.62 10.07
C LEU A 187 -1.75 -18.76 11.26
N ALA A 188 -2.14 -17.51 11.00
CA ALA A 188 -2.65 -16.66 12.05
C ALA A 188 -4.17 -16.85 12.21
N LEU A 189 -4.62 -16.97 13.45
CA LEU A 189 -6.00 -17.20 13.83
C LEU A 189 -6.56 -15.90 14.42
N GLY A 190 -7.48 -15.28 13.70
CA GLY A 190 -8.22 -14.12 14.17
C GLY A 190 -9.56 -14.52 14.78
N ASP A 191 -10.62 -13.83 14.38
CA ASP A 191 -11.98 -14.24 14.72
C ASP A 191 -12.40 -15.49 13.94
N LEU A 192 -12.72 -16.57 14.66
CA LEU A 192 -13.22 -17.83 14.12
C LEU A 192 -14.65 -18.14 14.57
N ALA A 193 -15.24 -17.33 15.45
CA ALA A 193 -16.55 -17.60 16.07
C ALA A 193 -17.61 -16.55 15.75
N GLY A 194 -17.24 -15.37 15.26
CA GLY A 194 -18.15 -14.27 14.96
C GLY A 194 -19.30 -14.68 14.05
N VAL A 195 -20.50 -14.20 14.38
CA VAL A 195 -21.70 -14.48 13.57
C VAL A 195 -21.69 -13.70 12.23
N GLN A 196 -21.02 -12.55 12.21
CA GLN A 196 -20.88 -11.70 11.02
C GLN A 196 -19.79 -12.22 10.09
N THR A 197 -20.15 -12.63 8.88
CA THR A 197 -19.18 -13.05 7.86
C THR A 197 -18.86 -11.90 6.92
N ARG A 198 -17.56 -11.61 6.74
CA ARG A 198 -17.07 -10.71 5.70
C ARG A 198 -15.91 -11.34 4.94
N ARG A 199 -15.80 -11.03 3.65
CA ARG A 199 -14.72 -11.51 2.79
C ARG A 199 -13.59 -10.48 2.70
N PRO A 200 -12.34 -10.90 2.49
CA PRO A 200 -11.86 -12.29 2.40
C PRO A 200 -11.71 -12.94 3.79
N MET A 201 -12.04 -14.23 3.89
CA MET A 201 -11.89 -15.02 5.12
C MET A 201 -10.47 -15.60 5.29
N VAL A 202 -9.70 -15.64 4.20
CA VAL A 202 -8.27 -15.98 4.18
C VAL A 202 -7.51 -14.77 3.65
N VAL A 203 -6.81 -14.06 4.53
CA VAL A 203 -6.08 -12.85 4.21
C VAL A 203 -4.62 -13.20 3.89
N PRO A 204 -4.08 -12.88 2.69
CA PRO A 204 -2.73 -13.26 2.30
C PRO A 204 -1.75 -12.08 2.14
N TRP A 205 -2.11 -10.88 2.59
CA TRP A 205 -1.37 -9.65 2.28
C TRP A 205 -0.15 -9.46 3.18
N SER A 206 0.89 -8.84 2.62
CA SER A 206 2.09 -8.38 3.35
C SER A 206 2.00 -6.88 3.66
N GLU A 207 2.67 -6.42 4.73
CA GLU A 207 2.85 -4.99 5.04
C GLU A 207 4.00 -4.34 4.25
N THR A 208 4.86 -5.12 3.60
CA THR A 208 6.02 -4.60 2.87
C THR A 208 5.88 -4.79 1.36
N SER A 209 5.88 -6.02 0.89
CA SER A 209 5.62 -6.36 -0.52
C SER A 209 5.14 -7.80 -0.67
N GLY A 210 4.44 -8.04 -1.77
CA GLY A 210 3.97 -9.37 -2.14
C GLY A 210 2.81 -9.90 -1.30
N THR A 211 2.52 -11.18 -1.52
CA THR A 211 1.40 -11.91 -0.92
C THR A 211 1.81 -13.34 -0.58
N ALA A 212 1.04 -14.04 0.24
CA ALA A 212 1.27 -15.45 0.53
C ALA A 212 1.42 -16.28 -0.76
N PRO A 213 2.32 -17.28 -0.80
CA PRO A 213 2.44 -18.18 -1.95
C PRO A 213 1.09 -18.78 -2.35
N VAL A 214 0.80 -18.83 -3.67
CA VAL A 214 -0.49 -19.31 -4.20
C VAL A 214 -0.88 -20.68 -3.62
N ARG A 215 0.11 -21.58 -3.47
CA ARG A 215 -0.10 -22.92 -2.90
C ARG A 215 -0.63 -22.86 -1.47
N LEU A 216 0.02 -22.08 -0.59
CA LEU A 216 -0.41 -21.92 0.80
C LEU A 216 -1.82 -21.35 0.88
N ARG A 217 -2.06 -20.21 0.22
CA ARG A 217 -3.37 -19.56 0.22
C ARG A 217 -4.47 -20.51 -0.25
N ARG A 218 -4.26 -21.20 -1.37
CA ARG A 218 -5.27 -22.12 -1.93
C ARG A 218 -5.49 -23.35 -1.07
N THR A 219 -4.46 -23.88 -0.40
CA THR A 219 -4.62 -24.99 0.56
C THR A 219 -5.56 -24.57 1.69
N VAL A 220 -5.35 -23.38 2.26
CA VAL A 220 -6.17 -22.87 3.36
C VAL A 220 -7.58 -22.50 2.90
N GLU A 221 -7.71 -21.82 1.75
CA GLU A 221 -9.01 -21.53 1.15
C GLU A 221 -9.81 -22.81 0.85
N ASN A 222 -9.15 -23.85 0.30
CA ASN A 222 -9.82 -25.11 -0.02
C ASN A 222 -10.25 -25.88 1.23
N ALA A 223 -9.40 -25.95 2.25
CA ALA A 223 -9.73 -26.56 3.52
C ALA A 223 -10.91 -25.85 4.20
N LEU A 224 -10.92 -24.51 4.20
CA LEU A 224 -12.01 -23.74 4.78
C LEU A 224 -13.31 -23.89 3.98
N GLN A 225 -13.23 -23.88 2.65
CA GLN A 225 -14.40 -24.06 1.78
C GLN A 225 -15.03 -25.45 1.97
N GLN A 226 -14.25 -26.50 2.23
CA GLN A 226 -14.76 -27.84 2.49
C GLN A 226 -15.55 -27.96 3.78
N GLU A 227 -15.17 -27.21 4.82
CA GLU A 227 -15.88 -27.23 6.11
C GLU A 227 -17.05 -26.25 6.16
N THR A 228 -16.87 -25.06 5.61
CA THR A 228 -17.87 -23.98 5.71
C THR A 228 -18.89 -23.97 4.58
N GLU A 229 -18.58 -24.62 3.45
CA GLU A 229 -19.28 -24.47 2.18
C GLU A 229 -19.34 -23.02 1.66
N LEU A 230 -18.63 -22.09 2.31
CA LEU A 230 -18.53 -20.69 1.92
C LEU A 230 -17.36 -20.49 0.96
N ASP A 231 -17.52 -19.60 -0.01
CA ASP A 231 -16.40 -19.08 -0.79
C ASP A 231 -15.57 -18.12 0.08
N PRO A 232 -14.29 -18.44 0.39
CA PRO A 232 -13.44 -17.62 1.26
C PRO A 232 -13.13 -16.22 0.69
N GLY A 233 -13.49 -15.94 -0.57
CA GLY A 233 -13.34 -14.62 -1.18
C GLY A 233 -11.96 -14.42 -1.80
N SER A 234 -11.65 -15.19 -2.84
CA SER A 234 -10.39 -15.02 -3.60
C SER A 234 -10.19 -13.57 -4.06
N PRO A 235 -8.98 -13.00 -3.91
CA PRO A 235 -8.72 -11.62 -4.29
C PRO A 235 -8.92 -11.36 -5.79
N ARG A 236 -9.59 -10.26 -6.14
CA ARG A 236 -9.75 -9.80 -7.52
C ARG A 236 -8.45 -9.16 -8.02
N ALA A 237 -8.22 -9.16 -9.34
CA ALA A 237 -6.99 -8.63 -9.95
C ALA A 237 -6.73 -7.15 -9.58
N LEU A 238 -7.74 -6.30 -9.63
CA LEU A 238 -7.60 -4.88 -9.25
C LEU A 238 -7.33 -4.69 -7.75
N ALA A 239 -7.93 -5.53 -6.90
CA ALA A 239 -7.64 -5.51 -5.47
C ALA A 239 -6.19 -5.94 -5.19
N GLN A 240 -5.70 -6.97 -5.90
CA GLN A 240 -4.28 -7.38 -5.81
C GLN A 240 -3.34 -6.27 -6.29
N LEU A 241 -3.66 -5.58 -7.39
CA LEU A 241 -2.86 -4.45 -7.86
C LEU A 241 -2.80 -3.33 -6.81
N ALA A 242 -3.95 -2.96 -6.21
CA ALA A 242 -3.98 -1.96 -5.14
C ALA A 242 -3.10 -2.38 -3.94
N ARG A 243 -3.18 -3.65 -3.53
CA ARG A 243 -2.42 -4.23 -2.42
C ARG A 243 -0.92 -4.31 -2.69
N LEU A 244 -0.52 -4.57 -3.93
CA LEU A 244 0.89 -4.61 -4.32
C LEU A 244 1.46 -3.20 -4.54
N ALA A 245 0.63 -2.25 -4.96
CA ALA A 245 1.04 -0.85 -5.18
C ALA A 245 1.15 -0.05 -3.88
N VAL A 246 0.27 -0.31 -2.91
CA VAL A 246 0.27 0.33 -1.59
C VAL A 246 0.02 -0.77 -0.56
N PRO A 247 1.06 -1.39 0.03
CA PRO A 247 0.95 -2.57 0.88
C PRO A 247 0.49 -2.20 2.29
N ILE A 248 -0.82 -2.28 2.53
CA ILE A 248 -1.43 -2.03 3.84
C ILE A 248 -2.23 -3.27 4.20
N THR A 249 -2.16 -3.71 5.46
CA THR A 249 -2.97 -4.83 5.99
C THR A 249 -3.07 -4.74 7.50
N LEU A 250 -4.21 -5.16 8.07
CA LEU A 250 -4.51 -5.01 9.50
C LEU A 250 -4.31 -6.29 10.33
N THR A 251 -3.93 -7.40 9.68
CA THR A 251 -3.93 -8.73 10.29
C THR A 251 -2.51 -9.30 10.47
N PRO A 252 -2.32 -10.27 11.39
CA PRO A 252 -0.99 -10.75 11.80
C PRO A 252 -0.10 -11.31 10.69
N GLN A 253 -0.70 -11.87 9.64
CA GLN A 253 0.08 -12.39 8.52
C GLN A 253 0.87 -11.29 7.81
N GLY A 254 0.41 -10.04 7.87
CA GLY A 254 1.12 -8.89 7.31
C GLY A 254 2.49 -8.70 7.95
N ALA A 255 2.50 -8.70 9.29
CA ALA A 255 3.72 -8.60 10.09
C ALA A 255 4.62 -9.82 9.93
N ALA A 256 4.04 -11.02 9.82
CA ALA A 256 4.79 -12.25 9.53
C ALA A 256 5.44 -12.21 8.13
N ALA A 257 4.70 -11.78 7.11
CA ALA A 257 5.20 -11.67 5.75
C ALA A 257 6.28 -10.58 5.62
N ALA A 258 6.17 -9.49 6.38
CA ALA A 258 7.21 -8.47 6.48
C ALA A 258 8.54 -9.01 7.01
N GLN A 259 8.52 -10.09 7.81
CA GLN A 259 9.71 -10.81 8.27
C GLN A 259 10.16 -11.94 7.34
N GLY A 260 9.55 -12.07 6.16
CA GLY A 260 9.92 -13.09 5.17
C GLY A 260 9.25 -14.46 5.40
N PHE A 261 8.22 -14.55 6.24
CA PHE A 261 7.44 -15.78 6.40
C PHE A 261 6.33 -15.89 5.34
N SER A 262 6.03 -17.12 4.93
CA SER A 262 4.83 -17.42 4.13
C SER A 262 3.63 -17.49 5.06
N ALA A 263 2.81 -16.44 5.10
CA ALA A 263 1.79 -16.30 6.13
C ALA A 263 0.39 -16.04 5.56
N VAL A 264 -0.64 -16.58 6.22
CA VAL A 264 -2.05 -16.24 5.97
C VAL A 264 -2.79 -16.08 7.29
N THR A 265 -3.78 -15.20 7.34
CA THR A 265 -4.71 -15.08 8.47
C THR A 265 -6.05 -15.69 8.10
N LEU A 266 -6.60 -16.55 8.96
CA LEU A 266 -7.96 -17.04 8.88
C LEU A 266 -8.85 -16.22 9.82
N GLN A 267 -9.88 -15.59 9.27
CA GLN A 267 -10.76 -14.70 10.02
C GLN A 267 -12.15 -14.60 9.37
N VAL A 268 -13.22 -14.94 10.09
CA VAL A 268 -14.61 -14.91 9.59
C VAL A 268 -15.10 -13.49 9.31
N SER A 269 -14.65 -12.52 10.11
CA SER A 269 -15.06 -11.12 10.06
C SER A 269 -14.37 -10.30 8.96
N GLY A 270 -13.66 -10.94 8.02
CA GLY A 270 -12.85 -10.25 7.01
C GLY A 270 -11.62 -9.58 7.61
N GLU A 271 -10.86 -8.82 6.82
CA GLU A 271 -9.53 -8.33 7.23
C GLU A 271 -9.53 -7.33 8.39
N ARG A 272 -10.52 -6.44 8.51
CA ARG A 272 -10.56 -5.48 9.62
C ARG A 272 -10.64 -6.16 10.99
N GLY A 273 -11.31 -7.31 11.06
CA GLY A 273 -11.64 -7.96 12.33
C GLY A 273 -13.09 -7.69 12.75
N PRO A 274 -13.53 -8.32 13.85
CA PRO A 274 -14.87 -8.13 14.38
C PRO A 274 -15.00 -6.78 15.10
N ALA A 275 -16.22 -6.25 15.18
CA ALA A 275 -16.54 -5.18 16.12
C ALA A 275 -16.49 -5.72 17.57
N ALA A 276 -16.35 -4.83 18.55
CA ALA A 276 -16.14 -5.24 19.94
C ALA A 276 -17.31 -6.06 20.53
N ASP A 277 -18.54 -5.73 20.15
CA ASP A 277 -19.80 -6.35 20.57
C ASP A 277 -20.23 -7.55 19.72
N THR A 278 -19.38 -8.02 18.79
CA THR A 278 -19.73 -9.11 17.87
C THR A 278 -20.05 -10.39 18.63
N GLU A 279 -21.29 -10.87 18.46
CA GLU A 279 -21.72 -12.15 19.02
C GLU A 279 -20.92 -13.33 18.44
N VAL A 280 -20.72 -14.35 19.28
CA VAL A 280 -19.95 -15.56 18.95
C VAL A 280 -20.84 -16.78 18.88
N SER A 281 -20.54 -17.68 17.94
CA SER A 281 -21.25 -18.92 17.70
C SER A 281 -20.34 -20.13 17.87
N ARG A 282 -20.81 -21.10 18.65
CA ARG A 282 -20.14 -22.40 18.81
C ARG A 282 -20.00 -23.14 17.49
N ALA A 283 -21.07 -23.16 16.68
CA ALA A 283 -21.07 -23.84 15.41
C ALA A 283 -20.05 -23.22 14.43
N ARG A 284 -19.92 -21.88 14.44
CA ARG A 284 -18.87 -21.18 13.66
C ARG A 284 -17.48 -21.60 14.11
N LEU A 285 -17.22 -21.56 15.42
CA LEU A 285 -15.93 -21.93 15.99
C LEU A 285 -15.56 -23.38 15.65
N GLU A 286 -16.52 -24.30 15.69
CA GLU A 286 -16.32 -25.70 15.32
C GLU A 286 -15.91 -25.83 13.85
N VAL A 287 -16.68 -25.25 12.94
CA VAL A 287 -16.45 -25.36 11.49
C VAL A 287 -15.13 -24.70 11.06
N PHE A 288 -14.83 -23.51 11.58
CA PHE A 288 -13.57 -22.84 11.30
C PHE A 288 -12.38 -23.56 11.94
N GLY A 289 -12.53 -24.05 13.17
CA GLY A 289 -11.51 -24.85 13.85
C GLY A 289 -11.17 -26.13 13.07
N ARG A 290 -12.19 -26.81 12.54
CA ARG A 290 -12.01 -27.92 11.58
C ARG A 290 -11.28 -27.50 10.32
N GLY A 291 -11.60 -26.33 9.76
CA GLY A 291 -10.92 -25.77 8.59
C GLY A 291 -9.43 -25.51 8.84
N VAL A 292 -9.09 -24.99 10.01
CA VAL A 292 -7.69 -24.80 10.46
C VAL A 292 -7.00 -26.16 10.63
N LEU A 293 -7.62 -27.12 11.32
CA LEU A 293 -7.07 -28.46 11.52
C LEU A 293 -6.80 -29.16 10.18
N ARG A 294 -7.74 -29.06 9.24
CA ARG A 294 -7.63 -29.59 7.88
C ARG A 294 -6.50 -28.92 7.10
N SER A 295 -6.33 -27.61 7.26
CA SER A 295 -5.22 -26.84 6.67
C SER A 295 -3.87 -27.32 7.21
N ILE A 296 -3.72 -27.48 8.52
CA ILE A 296 -2.49 -27.98 9.16
C ILE A 296 -2.21 -29.40 8.67
N GLY A 297 -3.20 -30.29 8.65
CA GLY A 297 -3.04 -31.66 8.18
C GLY A 297 -2.63 -31.77 6.71
N ALA A 298 -3.18 -30.91 5.85
CA ALA A 298 -2.79 -30.82 4.44
C ALA A 298 -1.36 -30.30 4.27
N LEU A 299 -0.98 -29.26 5.00
CA LEU A 299 0.37 -28.70 4.95
C LEU A 299 1.41 -29.65 5.55
N ASP A 300 1.09 -30.36 6.63
CA ASP A 300 1.99 -31.31 7.30
C ASP A 300 2.32 -32.52 6.42
N ASN A 301 1.33 -33.06 5.69
CA ASN A 301 1.54 -34.21 4.80
C ASN A 301 1.90 -33.81 3.37
N GLY A 302 1.82 -32.51 3.05
CA GLY A 302 1.99 -31.97 1.71
C GLY A 302 3.44 -31.72 1.28
N PRO A 303 3.63 -31.36 0.00
CA PRO A 303 4.89 -30.84 -0.49
C PRO A 303 5.21 -29.48 0.15
N ASP A 304 6.49 -29.14 0.16
CA ASP A 304 6.98 -27.91 0.77
C ASP A 304 6.35 -26.66 0.13
N VAL A 305 6.15 -25.65 0.98
CA VAL A 305 5.67 -24.34 0.55
C VAL A 305 6.88 -23.43 0.35
N PRO A 306 6.95 -22.67 -0.76
CA PRO A 306 8.03 -21.70 -0.94
C PRO A 306 8.03 -20.67 0.20
N SER A 307 9.20 -20.39 0.76
CA SER A 307 9.35 -19.38 1.81
C SER A 307 9.15 -17.97 1.25
N GLY A 308 8.67 -17.08 2.11
CA GLY A 308 8.51 -15.65 1.86
C GLY A 308 7.31 -15.25 1.00
N PRO A 309 6.92 -13.96 1.09
CA PRO A 309 5.90 -13.39 0.22
C PRO A 309 6.34 -13.46 -1.26
N ARG A 310 5.35 -13.54 -2.13
CA ARG A 310 5.50 -13.62 -3.59
C ARG A 310 4.70 -12.52 -4.24
N GLU A 311 5.33 -11.88 -5.22
CA GLU A 311 4.68 -10.91 -6.09
C GLU A 311 4.10 -11.65 -7.30
N TYR A 312 2.79 -11.63 -7.42
CA TYR A 312 2.08 -12.17 -8.57
C TYR A 312 0.70 -11.53 -8.67
N LEU A 313 0.12 -11.56 -9.86
CA LEU A 313 -1.28 -11.20 -10.08
C LEU A 313 -2.06 -12.42 -10.55
N LEU A 314 -3.21 -12.67 -9.93
CA LEU A 314 -4.14 -13.68 -10.41
C LEU A 314 -5.13 -13.03 -11.36
N VAL A 315 -5.04 -13.45 -12.61
CA VAL A 315 -6.02 -13.10 -13.63
C VAL A 315 -6.82 -14.36 -13.90
N GLN A 316 -8.07 -14.37 -13.42
CA GLN A 316 -8.97 -15.52 -13.45
C GLN A 316 -8.39 -16.77 -12.74
N ARG A 317 -7.90 -17.76 -13.51
CA ARG A 317 -7.31 -19.02 -13.03
C ARG A 317 -5.82 -19.15 -13.33
N ARG A 318 -5.19 -18.09 -13.84
CA ARG A 318 -3.75 -18.08 -14.18
C ARG A 318 -2.99 -17.09 -13.31
N VAL A 319 -1.70 -17.36 -13.15
CA VAL A 319 -0.76 -16.52 -12.43
C VAL A 319 0.01 -15.72 -13.46
N MET A 320 -0.06 -14.40 -13.35
CA MET A 320 0.82 -13.48 -14.06
C MET A 320 2.09 -13.28 -13.22
N PRO A 321 3.27 -13.66 -13.75
CA PRO A 321 4.54 -13.45 -13.06
C PRO A 321 4.85 -11.96 -12.82
N SER A 322 5.60 -11.65 -11.77
CA SER A 322 6.00 -10.27 -11.45
C SER A 322 6.84 -9.59 -12.54
N TRP A 323 7.74 -10.33 -13.20
CA TRP A 323 8.59 -9.79 -14.27
C TRP A 323 7.76 -9.22 -15.44
N THR A 324 6.58 -9.79 -15.68
CA THR A 324 5.65 -9.30 -16.70
C THR A 324 5.11 -7.92 -16.34
N VAL A 325 4.79 -7.69 -15.07
CA VAL A 325 4.35 -6.39 -14.57
C VAL A 325 5.50 -5.38 -14.60
N LEU A 326 6.71 -5.80 -14.23
CA LEU A 326 7.92 -4.99 -14.33
C LEU A 326 8.13 -4.49 -15.77
N MET A 327 8.07 -5.40 -16.75
CA MET A 327 8.19 -5.06 -18.17
C MET A 327 7.07 -4.13 -18.63
N LEU A 328 5.81 -4.44 -18.29
CA LEU A 328 4.65 -3.65 -18.70
C LEU A 328 4.71 -2.24 -18.12
N ALA A 329 5.02 -2.09 -16.84
CA ALA A 329 5.17 -0.79 -16.19
C ALA A 329 6.33 0.01 -16.82
N GLY A 330 7.49 -0.62 -17.04
CA GLY A 330 8.65 0.04 -17.64
C GLY A 330 8.39 0.53 -19.06
N LEU A 331 7.78 -0.32 -19.91
CA LEU A 331 7.44 0.05 -21.27
C LEU A 331 6.30 1.06 -21.33
N LEU A 332 5.35 1.02 -20.39
CA LEU A 332 4.32 2.04 -20.29
C LEU A 332 4.90 3.40 -19.90
N LEU A 333 5.95 3.45 -19.09
CA LEU A 333 6.62 4.70 -18.70
C LEU A 333 7.57 5.24 -19.78
N LEU A 334 8.07 4.39 -20.68
CA LEU A 334 9.06 4.73 -21.71
C LEU A 334 8.68 5.97 -22.56
N PRO A 335 7.46 6.13 -23.08
CA PRO A 335 7.06 7.33 -23.82
C PRO A 335 7.26 8.62 -23.03
N ALA A 336 6.88 8.62 -21.76
CA ALA A 336 7.02 9.78 -20.89
C ALA A 336 8.50 10.09 -20.61
N LEU A 337 9.34 9.06 -20.43
CA LEU A 337 10.79 9.22 -20.24
C LEU A 337 11.44 9.84 -21.48
N LEU A 338 11.16 9.30 -22.67
CA LEU A 338 11.69 9.84 -23.93
C LEU A 338 11.20 11.28 -24.18
N GLY A 339 9.93 11.56 -23.87
CA GLY A 339 9.36 12.90 -23.97
C GLY A 339 10.04 13.90 -23.01
N ALA A 340 10.35 13.48 -21.78
CA ALA A 340 11.07 14.31 -20.81
C ALA A 340 12.53 14.58 -21.24
N VAL A 341 13.23 13.57 -21.76
CA VAL A 341 14.62 13.70 -22.26
C VAL A 341 14.69 14.60 -23.50
N ASP A 342 13.80 14.42 -24.49
CA ASP A 342 13.71 15.32 -25.66
C ASP A 342 13.39 16.77 -25.23
N GLY A 343 12.47 16.91 -24.28
CA GLY A 343 12.14 18.20 -23.66
C GLY A 343 13.35 18.88 -23.07
N LEU A 344 14.10 18.18 -22.20
CA LEU A 344 15.32 18.68 -21.59
C LEU A 344 16.37 19.08 -22.65
N ALA A 345 16.60 18.24 -23.65
CA ALA A 345 17.57 18.53 -24.71
C ALA A 345 17.20 19.80 -25.51
N ARG A 346 15.92 20.04 -25.76
CA ARG A 346 15.45 21.26 -26.45
C ARG A 346 15.54 22.50 -25.57
N VAL A 347 15.19 22.38 -24.29
CA VAL A 347 15.29 23.49 -23.32
C VAL A 347 16.74 23.88 -23.07
N ARG A 348 17.65 22.89 -22.95
CA ARG A 348 19.10 23.12 -22.85
C ARG A 348 19.67 23.81 -24.08
N ARG A 349 19.26 23.40 -25.29
CA ARG A 349 19.65 24.08 -26.55
C ARG A 349 19.21 25.54 -26.59
N LYS A 350 18.05 25.86 -26.00
CA LYS A 350 17.53 27.22 -25.88
C LYS A 350 18.09 28.02 -24.68
N ARG A 351 18.99 27.43 -23.88
CA ARG A 351 19.62 28.03 -22.69
C ARG A 351 18.62 28.59 -21.66
N GLU A 352 17.45 27.97 -21.56
CA GLU A 352 16.42 28.33 -20.59
C GLU A 352 16.82 27.92 -19.16
N PRO A 353 16.58 28.75 -18.13
CA PRO A 353 17.06 28.51 -16.77
C PRO A 353 16.21 27.47 -16.01
N VAL A 354 16.41 26.17 -16.28
CA VAL A 354 15.69 25.05 -15.65
C VAL A 354 15.91 24.98 -14.13
N ALA A 355 17.10 25.35 -13.63
CA ALA A 355 17.45 25.28 -12.22
C ALA A 355 16.51 26.10 -11.32
N ILE A 356 16.05 27.24 -11.80
CA ILE A 356 15.08 28.09 -11.07
C ILE A 356 13.76 27.36 -10.89
N TRP A 357 13.33 26.62 -11.91
CA TRP A 357 12.09 25.85 -11.89
C TRP A 357 12.17 24.59 -11.05
N LEU A 358 13.35 23.98 -10.93
CA LEU A 358 13.61 22.92 -9.97
C LEU A 358 13.51 23.43 -8.53
N ARG A 359 14.07 24.62 -8.21
CA ARG A 359 13.91 25.25 -6.89
C ARG A 359 12.47 25.61 -6.59
N TRP A 360 11.73 26.09 -7.60
CA TRP A 360 10.29 26.35 -7.46
C TRP A 360 9.50 25.09 -7.14
N LEU A 361 9.83 23.97 -7.78
CA LEU A 361 9.21 22.68 -7.52
C LEU A 361 9.59 22.13 -6.13
N ALA A 362 10.86 22.29 -5.72
CA ALA A 362 11.31 21.97 -4.37
C ALA A 362 10.55 22.79 -3.31
N ALA A 363 10.34 24.09 -3.55
CA ALA A 363 9.52 24.93 -2.68
C ALA A 363 8.04 24.50 -2.65
N ALA A 364 7.53 23.88 -3.71
CA ALA A 364 6.19 23.30 -3.73
C ALA A 364 6.12 21.94 -3.00
N ALA A 365 7.23 21.21 -2.89
CA ALA A 365 7.33 19.96 -2.12
C ALA A 365 7.52 20.21 -0.62
N ALA A 366 8.15 21.33 -0.24
CA ALA A 366 8.47 21.66 1.14
C ALA A 366 7.29 21.54 2.14
N PRO A 367 6.05 22.00 1.84
CA PRO A 367 4.92 21.85 2.77
C PRO A 367 4.61 20.39 3.10
N PHE A 368 4.68 19.49 2.11
CA PHE A 368 4.43 18.07 2.31
C PHE A 368 5.54 17.40 3.12
N VAL A 369 6.80 17.72 2.83
CA VAL A 369 7.95 17.22 3.59
C VAL A 369 7.85 17.69 5.04
N ILE A 370 7.59 18.98 5.27
CA ILE A 370 7.44 19.54 6.62
C ILE A 370 6.28 18.89 7.36
N ALA A 371 5.11 18.74 6.73
CA ALA A 371 3.97 18.08 7.35
C ALA A 371 4.28 16.64 7.75
N ALA A 372 4.92 15.86 6.88
CA ALA A 372 5.35 14.49 7.19
C ALA A 372 6.40 14.44 8.31
N LEU A 373 7.34 15.39 8.34
CA LEU A 373 8.32 15.52 9.42
C LEU A 373 7.64 15.89 10.74
N VAL A 374 6.68 16.81 10.75
CA VAL A 374 5.88 17.15 11.94
C VAL A 374 5.11 15.93 12.42
N THR A 375 4.45 15.18 11.53
CA THR A 375 3.79 13.91 11.91
C THR A 375 4.78 12.91 12.53
N ARG A 376 5.98 12.79 11.97
CA ARG A 376 7.03 11.93 12.53
C ARG A 376 7.50 12.41 13.91
N LEU A 377 7.63 13.72 14.10
CA LEU A 377 8.00 14.32 15.38
C LEU A 377 6.90 14.12 16.44
N LEU A 378 5.63 14.21 16.06
CA LEU A 378 4.50 13.90 16.95
C LEU A 378 4.56 12.43 17.42
N GLY A 379 4.91 11.52 16.51
CA GLY A 379 5.16 10.12 16.85
C GLY A 379 6.34 9.92 17.81
N LEU A 380 7.47 10.56 17.53
CA LEU A 380 8.68 10.48 18.38
C LEU A 380 8.50 11.14 19.76
N ALA A 381 7.66 12.17 19.84
CA ALA A 381 7.35 12.86 21.09
C ALA A 381 6.30 12.12 21.94
N GLY A 382 5.72 11.02 21.43
CA GLY A 382 4.65 10.28 22.10
C GLY A 382 3.30 11.00 22.13
N VAL A 383 3.12 12.06 21.33
CA VAL A 383 1.83 12.75 21.19
C VAL A 383 0.85 11.90 20.39
N VAL A 384 1.37 11.19 19.39
CA VAL A 384 0.63 10.22 18.59
C VAL A 384 1.33 8.87 18.73
N PRO A 385 0.62 7.74 18.91
CA PRO A 385 1.26 6.42 19.01
C PRO A 385 2.14 6.10 17.80
N SER A 386 3.42 5.78 18.05
CA SER A 386 4.40 5.44 17.00
C SER A 386 4.43 3.93 16.75
N LEU A 387 3.31 3.39 16.29
CA LEU A 387 3.11 1.95 16.13
C LEU A 387 3.89 1.42 14.92
N ALA A 388 4.44 0.21 15.06
CA ALA A 388 5.34 -0.36 14.05
C ALA A 388 4.64 -0.91 12.79
N GLY A 389 3.33 -1.14 12.86
CA GLY A 389 2.52 -1.69 11.77
C GLY A 389 1.24 -0.89 11.53
N THR A 390 0.42 -1.36 10.60
CA THR A 390 -0.89 -0.74 10.35
C THR A 390 -1.84 -1.08 11.51
N VAL A 391 -2.65 -0.10 11.92
CA VAL A 391 -3.59 -0.24 13.03
C VAL A 391 -4.96 0.25 12.63
N ASP A 392 -6.00 -0.39 13.17
CA ASP A 392 -7.39 0.03 12.95
C ASP A 392 -7.65 1.36 13.65
N PRO A 393 -8.11 2.42 12.95
CA PRO A 393 -8.51 3.69 13.56
C PRO A 393 -9.50 3.58 14.72
N GLU A 394 -10.31 2.51 14.82
CA GLU A 394 -11.19 2.30 15.99
C GLU A 394 -10.43 1.90 17.26
N SER A 395 -9.23 1.29 17.13
CA SER A 395 -8.40 0.91 18.28
C SER A 395 -7.62 2.09 18.87
N VAL A 396 -7.42 3.15 18.08
CA VAL A 396 -6.76 4.40 18.48
C VAL A 396 -7.61 5.55 17.96
N ALA A 397 -8.45 6.13 18.83
CA ALA A 397 -9.39 7.18 18.44
C ALA A 397 -8.68 8.35 17.71
N PRO A 398 -9.30 8.94 16.67
CA PRO A 398 -8.73 10.08 15.96
C PRO A 398 -8.46 11.27 16.88
N ASP A 399 -7.22 11.73 16.93
CA ASP A 399 -6.86 12.96 17.63
C ASP A 399 -7.09 14.17 16.70
N ALA A 400 -8.14 14.94 17.00
CA ALA A 400 -8.48 16.15 16.26
C ALA A 400 -7.35 17.20 16.31
N GLY A 401 -6.63 17.33 17.43
CA GLY A 401 -5.52 18.25 17.58
C GLY A 401 -4.35 17.88 16.68
N ALA A 402 -4.00 16.60 16.60
CA ALA A 402 -2.97 16.11 15.68
C ALA A 402 -3.36 16.30 14.20
N LEU A 403 -4.60 15.95 13.82
CA LEU A 403 -5.12 16.15 12.47
C LEU A 403 -5.14 17.63 12.07
N VAL A 404 -5.67 18.51 12.94
CA VAL A 404 -5.70 19.96 12.72
C VAL A 404 -4.30 20.54 12.68
N GLY A 405 -3.38 20.08 13.54
CA GLY A 405 -1.98 20.52 13.56
C GLY A 405 -1.25 20.20 12.25
N VAL A 406 -1.42 18.99 11.72
CA VAL A 406 -0.84 18.60 10.42
C VAL A 406 -1.51 19.37 9.28
N ALA A 407 -2.83 19.53 9.30
CA ALA A 407 -3.55 20.31 8.31
C ALA A 407 -3.12 21.79 8.30
N LEU A 408 -2.99 22.40 9.47
CA LEU A 408 -2.51 23.77 9.64
C LEU A 408 -1.06 23.91 9.16
N THR A 409 -0.21 22.90 9.42
CA THR A 409 1.16 22.85 8.91
C THR A 409 1.20 22.86 7.38
N LEU A 410 0.34 22.08 6.73
CA LEU A 410 0.20 22.11 5.26
C LEU A 410 -0.27 23.49 4.78
N VAL A 411 -1.34 24.05 5.38
CA VAL A 411 -1.89 25.36 5.00
C VAL A 411 -0.85 26.47 5.15
N LEU A 412 -0.17 26.53 6.30
CA LEU A 412 0.86 27.51 6.58
C LEU A 412 2.08 27.32 5.67
N GLY A 413 2.50 26.07 5.43
CA GLY A 413 3.56 25.75 4.48
C GLY A 413 3.24 26.25 3.07
N PHE A 414 2.01 26.08 2.60
CA PHE A 414 1.56 26.62 1.31
C PHE A 414 1.49 28.14 1.29
N ALA A 415 1.06 28.78 2.39
CA ALA A 415 1.05 30.24 2.52
C ALA A 415 2.49 30.82 2.48
N LEU A 416 3.43 30.15 3.14
CA LEU A 416 4.84 30.53 3.20
C LEU A 416 5.66 30.12 1.96
N ARG A 417 5.10 29.36 1.01
CA ARG A 417 5.82 28.97 -0.22
C ARG A 417 6.33 30.18 -1.02
N GLY A 418 5.58 31.29 -0.99
CA GLY A 418 5.90 32.52 -1.71
C GLY A 418 7.17 33.19 -1.18
N PRO A 419 7.26 33.52 0.13
CA PRO A 419 8.49 34.01 0.73
C PRO A 419 9.65 33.01 0.64
N VAL A 420 9.42 31.71 0.87
CA VAL A 420 10.47 30.68 0.73
C VAL A 420 11.00 30.64 -0.70
N GLY A 421 10.12 30.68 -1.70
CA GLY A 421 10.51 30.78 -3.11
C GLY A 421 11.35 32.02 -3.41
N ARG A 422 11.06 33.16 -2.77
CA ARG A 422 11.86 34.39 -2.92
C ARG A 422 13.29 34.21 -2.40
N VAL A 423 13.45 33.59 -1.22
CA VAL A 423 14.77 33.28 -0.65
C VAL A 423 15.56 32.32 -1.56
N LEU A 424 14.88 31.34 -2.17
CA LEU A 424 15.48 30.41 -3.13
C LEU A 424 15.79 31.05 -4.51
N GLY A 425 15.59 32.36 -4.65
CA GLY A 425 15.85 33.09 -5.89
C GLY A 425 14.87 32.78 -7.00
N VAL A 426 13.65 32.31 -6.69
CA VAL A 426 12.57 32.17 -7.67
C VAL A 426 12.04 33.57 -7.97
N PRO A 427 12.16 34.07 -9.22
CA PRO A 427 11.73 35.42 -9.57
C PRO A 427 10.26 35.67 -9.20
N ARG A 428 9.94 36.90 -8.76
CA ARG A 428 8.54 37.36 -8.76
C ARG A 428 8.05 37.22 -10.19
N ARG A 429 7.13 36.28 -10.41
CA ARG A 429 6.57 36.03 -11.75
C ARG A 429 6.04 37.37 -12.29
N PRO A 430 6.40 37.77 -13.53
CA PRO A 430 5.86 38.99 -14.13
C PRO A 430 4.33 38.95 -14.05
N ARG A 431 3.72 40.05 -13.59
CA ARG A 431 2.25 40.25 -13.67
C ARG A 431 1.78 40.25 -15.13
N ASP A 432 2.69 40.54 -16.06
CA ASP A 432 2.43 40.66 -17.48
C ASP A 432 2.59 39.30 -18.16
N GLY A 433 1.45 38.66 -18.39
CA GLY A 433 1.06 37.67 -19.42
C GLY A 433 2.06 36.91 -20.33
N GLY A 434 3.35 36.83 -20.03
CA GLY A 434 4.37 36.17 -20.85
C GLY A 434 4.14 34.67 -20.98
N PRO A 435 4.66 34.03 -22.04
CA PRO A 435 4.55 32.59 -22.24
C PRO A 435 4.99 31.84 -20.97
N TYR A 436 4.24 30.82 -20.57
CA TYR A 436 4.71 29.96 -19.48
C TYR A 436 6.10 29.43 -19.84
N PRO A 437 7.09 29.62 -18.96
CA PRO A 437 8.47 29.34 -19.30
C PRO A 437 8.58 27.84 -19.53
N VAL A 438 9.05 27.48 -20.73
CA VAL A 438 9.30 26.10 -21.16
C VAL A 438 10.18 25.36 -20.12
N GLY A 439 10.98 26.10 -19.33
CA GLY A 439 11.72 25.58 -18.18
C GLY A 439 10.88 24.98 -17.04
N ALA A 440 9.69 25.49 -16.74
CA ALA A 440 8.80 24.91 -15.72
C ALA A 440 8.30 23.53 -16.16
N ALA A 441 7.97 23.43 -17.43
CA ALA A 441 7.51 22.21 -18.06
C ALA A 441 8.61 21.15 -18.12
N ALA A 442 9.83 21.57 -18.45
CA ALA A 442 11.00 20.71 -18.40
C ALA A 442 11.33 20.23 -16.98
N ALA A 443 11.27 21.12 -15.96
CA ALA A 443 11.54 20.74 -14.57
C ALA A 443 10.56 19.68 -14.05
N ILE A 444 9.25 19.85 -14.30
CA ILE A 444 8.24 18.85 -13.94
C ILE A 444 8.50 17.53 -14.68
N GLY A 445 8.79 17.58 -15.99
CA GLY A 445 9.09 16.39 -16.79
C GLY A 445 10.31 15.61 -16.29
N ILE A 446 11.40 16.31 -15.93
CA ILE A 446 12.62 15.68 -15.39
C ILE A 446 12.33 15.01 -14.05
N VAL A 447 11.67 15.73 -13.13
CA VAL A 447 11.37 15.17 -11.80
C VAL A 447 10.41 13.99 -11.92
N LEU A 448 9.36 14.08 -12.74
CA LEU A 448 8.46 12.95 -12.99
C LEU A 448 9.18 11.76 -13.63
N ALA A 449 10.11 11.99 -14.55
CA ALA A 449 10.90 10.91 -15.16
C ALA A 449 11.79 10.21 -14.14
N LEU A 450 12.50 10.97 -13.30
CA LEU A 450 13.35 10.43 -12.24
C LEU A 450 12.52 9.67 -11.19
N LEU A 451 11.39 10.24 -10.77
CA LEU A 451 10.47 9.57 -9.85
C LEU A 451 9.89 8.30 -10.47
N ALA A 452 9.47 8.33 -11.73
CA ALA A 452 8.92 7.17 -12.41
C ALA A 452 9.93 6.02 -12.48
N VAL A 453 11.19 6.30 -12.83
CA VAL A 453 12.26 5.29 -12.83
C VAL A 453 12.56 4.80 -11.42
N GLY A 454 12.72 5.70 -10.44
CA GLY A 454 13.00 5.34 -9.06
C GLY A 454 11.90 4.47 -8.44
N VAL A 455 10.64 4.85 -8.62
CA VAL A 455 9.48 4.07 -8.15
C VAL A 455 9.37 2.75 -8.92
N TRP A 456 9.61 2.73 -10.23
CA TRP A 456 9.57 1.48 -11.03
C TRP A 456 10.59 0.43 -10.58
N ILE A 457 11.80 0.86 -10.20
CA ILE A 457 12.85 -0.02 -9.68
C ILE A 457 12.46 -0.60 -8.32
N VAL A 458 11.86 0.21 -7.44
CA VAL A 458 11.51 -0.20 -6.07
C VAL A 458 10.20 -1.01 -6.04
N ASN A 459 9.18 -0.55 -6.75
CA ASN A 459 7.86 -1.18 -6.81
C ASN A 459 7.18 -0.90 -8.17
N PRO A 460 7.20 -1.88 -9.11
CA PRO A 460 6.59 -1.70 -10.43
C PRO A 460 5.06 -1.53 -10.38
N TYR A 461 4.39 -2.01 -9.32
CA TYR A 461 2.95 -1.85 -9.15
C TYR A 461 2.59 -0.41 -8.76
N THR A 462 3.36 0.22 -7.87
CA THR A 462 3.23 1.65 -7.57
C THR A 462 3.54 2.50 -8.79
N ALA A 463 4.54 2.11 -9.60
CA ALA A 463 4.87 2.80 -10.84
C ALA A 463 3.73 2.71 -11.86
N LEU A 464 3.09 1.54 -11.98
CA LEU A 464 1.90 1.36 -12.82
C LEU A 464 0.72 2.22 -12.33
N LEU A 465 0.53 2.32 -11.00
CA LEU A 465 -0.46 3.20 -10.38
C LEU A 465 -0.22 4.69 -10.72
N LEU A 466 1.05 5.11 -10.76
CA LEU A 466 1.45 6.48 -11.10
C LEU A 466 1.53 6.74 -12.61
N ALA A 467 1.50 5.72 -13.47
CA ALA A 467 1.66 5.89 -14.90
C ALA A 467 0.64 6.87 -15.50
N PRO A 468 -0.67 6.85 -15.16
CA PRO A 468 -1.61 7.86 -15.65
C PRO A 468 -1.23 9.28 -15.24
N ALA A 469 -0.79 9.50 -13.99
CA ALA A 469 -0.33 10.81 -13.53
C ALA A 469 0.88 11.28 -14.35
N VAL A 470 1.89 10.43 -14.53
CA VAL A 470 3.11 10.75 -15.30
C VAL A 470 2.77 11.20 -16.73
N HIS A 471 1.87 10.49 -17.41
CA HIS A 471 1.48 10.81 -18.79
C HIS A 471 0.61 12.07 -18.87
N LEU A 472 -0.46 12.12 -18.08
CA LEU A 472 -1.45 13.19 -18.16
C LEU A 472 -0.89 14.52 -17.66
N TRP A 473 -0.03 14.52 -16.64
CA TRP A 473 0.62 15.73 -16.15
C TRP A 473 1.67 16.24 -17.13
N LEU A 474 2.43 15.35 -17.77
CA LEU A 474 3.34 15.73 -18.85
C LEU A 474 2.56 16.39 -19.99
N LEU A 475 1.46 15.79 -20.46
CA LEU A 475 0.62 16.35 -21.52
C LEU A 475 -0.02 17.70 -21.13
N ALA A 476 -0.47 17.85 -19.89
CA ALA A 476 -1.06 19.11 -19.41
C ALA A 476 -0.06 20.27 -19.45
N VAL A 477 1.21 19.95 -19.20
CA VAL A 477 2.29 20.92 -19.01
C VAL A 477 3.03 21.25 -20.32
N VAL A 478 3.00 20.34 -21.30
CA VAL A 478 3.63 20.52 -22.63
C VAL A 478 2.99 21.70 -23.40
N PRO A 479 3.77 22.67 -23.92
CA PRO A 479 3.24 23.84 -24.64
C PRO A 479 2.47 23.49 -25.92
N GLU A 480 2.86 22.41 -26.60
CA GLU A 480 2.27 21.98 -27.88
C GLU A 480 0.81 21.52 -27.78
N VAL A 481 0.36 21.07 -26.60
CA VAL A 481 -1.02 20.61 -26.37
C VAL A 481 -1.96 21.82 -26.24
N ARG A 482 -2.80 22.07 -27.24
CA ARG A 482 -3.71 23.24 -27.28
C ARG A 482 -5.13 22.87 -26.82
N LEU A 483 -5.31 22.70 -25.51
CA LEU A 483 -6.61 22.41 -24.89
C LEU A 483 -7.14 23.60 -24.08
N PRO A 484 -8.46 23.72 -23.86
CA PRO A 484 -9.01 24.71 -22.94
C PRO A 484 -8.52 24.43 -21.50
N ARG A 485 -8.48 25.47 -20.66
CA ARG A 485 -7.99 25.39 -19.28
C ARG A 485 -8.68 24.30 -18.47
N LEU A 486 -10.01 24.19 -18.61
CA LEU A 486 -10.80 23.16 -17.93
C LEU A 486 -10.36 21.75 -18.32
N ALA A 487 -10.08 21.50 -19.60
CA ALA A 487 -9.58 20.21 -20.05
C ALA A 487 -8.17 19.93 -19.52
N LEU A 488 -7.28 20.92 -19.47
CA LEU A 488 -5.93 20.74 -18.91
C LEU A 488 -5.97 20.44 -17.41
N VAL A 489 -6.82 21.13 -16.64
CA VAL A 489 -7.06 20.82 -15.22
C VAL A 489 -7.70 19.43 -15.08
N GLY A 490 -8.64 19.09 -15.97
CA GLY A 490 -9.24 17.76 -16.05
C GLY A 490 -8.21 16.65 -16.26
N LEU A 491 -7.19 16.85 -17.10
CA LEU A 491 -6.09 15.89 -17.26
C LEU A 491 -5.30 15.71 -15.96
N VAL A 492 -5.02 16.80 -15.23
CA VAL A 492 -4.31 16.73 -13.95
C VAL A 492 -5.11 15.95 -12.91
N LEU A 493 -6.41 16.23 -12.80
CA LEU A 493 -7.33 15.53 -11.90
C LEU A 493 -7.50 14.06 -12.30
N LEU A 494 -7.61 13.76 -13.59
CA LEU A 494 -7.71 12.39 -14.10
C LEU A 494 -6.45 11.58 -13.77
N GLY A 495 -5.28 12.21 -13.72
CA GLY A 495 -4.04 11.60 -13.24
C GLY A 495 -4.08 11.15 -11.78
N LEU A 496 -4.93 11.76 -10.95
CA LEU A 496 -5.11 11.40 -9.53
C LEU A 496 -6.17 10.30 -9.31
N VAL A 497 -6.97 9.97 -10.32
CA VAL A 497 -8.04 8.97 -10.19
C VAL A 497 -7.54 7.60 -9.71
N PRO A 498 -6.44 7.03 -10.22
CA PRO A 498 -5.94 5.75 -9.70
C PRO A 498 -5.60 5.80 -8.21
N LEU A 499 -4.99 6.89 -7.72
CA LEU A 499 -4.68 7.07 -6.30
C LEU A 499 -5.96 7.18 -5.46
N ALA A 500 -6.95 7.93 -5.95
CA ALA A 500 -8.25 8.05 -5.29
C ALA A 500 -8.98 6.70 -5.23
N LEU A 501 -8.91 5.88 -6.28
CA LEU A 501 -9.49 4.53 -6.30
C LEU A 501 -8.82 3.60 -5.29
N VAL A 502 -7.51 3.71 -5.06
CA VAL A 502 -6.82 2.95 -4.02
C VAL A 502 -7.27 3.40 -2.62
N GLY A 503 -7.41 4.71 -2.39
CA GLY A 503 -7.96 5.24 -1.14
C GLY A 503 -9.40 4.76 -0.89
N LEU A 504 -10.26 4.82 -1.91
CA LEU A 504 -11.63 4.30 -1.85
C LEU A 504 -11.67 2.79 -1.64
N TYR A 505 -10.74 2.04 -2.25
CA TYR A 505 -10.61 0.61 -2.01
C TYR A 505 -10.33 0.31 -0.54
N TYR A 506 -9.38 1.01 0.09
CA TYR A 506 -9.08 0.82 1.51
C TYR A 506 -10.21 1.29 2.42
N SER A 507 -10.84 2.43 2.11
CA SER A 507 -12.03 2.90 2.82
C SER A 507 -13.17 1.88 2.76
N ALA A 508 -13.47 1.31 1.59
CA ALA A 508 -14.51 0.27 1.46
C ALA A 508 -14.11 -1.05 2.13
N GLN A 509 -12.85 -1.47 1.99
CA GLN A 509 -12.37 -2.75 2.50
C GLN A 509 -12.27 -2.79 4.03
N PHE A 510 -11.93 -1.65 4.63
CA PHE A 510 -11.85 -1.49 6.07
C PHE A 510 -13.08 -0.78 6.64
N GLY A 511 -14.06 -0.38 5.83
CA GLY A 511 -15.22 0.38 6.31
C GLY A 511 -14.84 1.67 7.02
N LEU A 512 -13.86 2.40 6.48
CA LEU A 512 -13.34 3.63 7.08
C LEU A 512 -14.00 4.86 6.47
N ASP A 513 -14.36 5.79 7.32
CA ASP A 513 -14.75 7.14 6.90
C ASP A 513 -13.54 7.97 6.46
N PRO A 514 -13.72 9.10 5.75
CA PRO A 514 -12.59 9.91 5.27
C PRO A 514 -11.65 10.41 6.38
N VAL A 515 -12.20 10.69 7.57
CA VAL A 515 -11.42 11.10 8.74
C VAL A 515 -10.58 9.94 9.27
N GLU A 516 -11.14 8.74 9.36
CA GLU A 516 -10.42 7.55 9.81
C GLU A 516 -9.34 7.13 8.81
N LEU A 517 -9.60 7.27 7.51
CA LEU A 517 -8.60 7.03 6.47
C LEU A 517 -7.42 8.02 6.60
N ALA A 518 -7.71 9.30 6.84
CA ALA A 518 -6.68 10.31 7.08
C ALA A 518 -5.91 10.05 8.37
N TRP A 519 -6.61 9.61 9.43
CA TRP A 519 -6.01 9.22 10.70
C TRP A 519 -5.09 8.00 10.55
N MET A 520 -5.52 6.97 9.83
CA MET A 520 -4.69 5.80 9.52
C MET A 520 -3.42 6.19 8.76
N ALA A 521 -3.54 7.09 7.77
CA ALA A 521 -2.37 7.60 7.04
C ALA A 521 -1.41 8.40 7.95
N LEU A 522 -1.95 9.16 8.91
CA LEU A 522 -1.17 9.88 9.91
C LEU A 522 -0.44 8.91 10.85
N LEU A 523 -1.12 7.89 11.38
CA LEU A 523 -0.51 6.84 12.21
C LEU A 523 0.63 6.11 11.48
N LEU A 524 0.40 5.74 10.21
CA LEU A 524 1.44 5.12 9.37
C LEU A 524 2.66 6.03 9.18
N ALA A 525 2.46 7.33 9.00
CA ALA A 525 3.55 8.30 8.88
C ALA A 525 4.25 8.54 10.22
N ALA A 526 3.52 8.57 11.34
CA ALA A 526 4.05 8.74 12.68
C ALA A 526 4.94 7.55 13.09
N GLY A 527 4.48 6.33 12.80
CA GLY A 527 5.21 5.07 12.98
C GLY A 527 6.40 4.89 12.03
N GLY A 528 6.53 5.73 11.00
CA GLY A 528 7.67 5.74 10.09
C GLY A 528 7.64 4.67 8.99
N SER A 529 6.48 4.04 8.74
CA SER A 529 6.31 2.97 7.75
C SER A 529 6.72 3.36 6.31
N ALA A 530 6.49 4.61 5.91
CA ALA A 530 6.84 5.12 4.59
C ALA A 530 8.35 5.36 4.39
N GLY A 531 9.14 5.37 5.48
CA GLY A 531 10.55 5.75 5.47
C GLY A 531 10.84 7.19 4.96
N PRO A 532 12.05 7.72 5.15
CA PRO A 532 12.39 9.07 4.69
C PRO A 532 12.31 9.23 3.16
N LEU A 533 12.71 8.18 2.42
CA LEU A 533 12.67 8.19 0.95
C LEU A 533 11.24 8.16 0.41
N GLY A 534 10.33 7.37 1.01
CA GLY A 534 8.93 7.34 0.59
C GLY A 534 8.24 8.69 0.84
N ILE A 535 8.51 9.34 1.98
CA ILE A 535 8.05 10.70 2.28
C ILE A 535 8.50 11.68 1.18
N LEU A 536 9.80 11.64 0.82
CA LEU A 536 10.34 12.52 -0.22
C LEU A 536 9.71 12.25 -1.59
N VAL A 537 9.59 10.98 -1.99
CA VAL A 537 9.00 10.58 -3.26
C VAL A 537 7.55 11.06 -3.37
N TRP A 538 6.70 10.76 -2.38
CA TRP A 538 5.30 11.18 -2.41
C TRP A 538 5.14 12.70 -2.34
N SER A 539 5.99 13.39 -1.56
CA SER A 539 6.01 14.86 -1.52
C SER A 539 6.34 15.47 -2.89
N LEU A 540 7.30 14.89 -3.62
CA LEU A 540 7.67 15.34 -4.96
C LEU A 540 6.58 15.00 -6.00
N VAL A 541 5.92 13.83 -5.90
CA VAL A 541 4.76 13.48 -6.75
C VAL A 541 3.64 14.50 -6.56
N LEU A 542 3.27 14.80 -5.32
CA LEU A 542 2.23 15.80 -5.02
C LEU A 542 2.64 17.21 -5.49
N ALA A 543 3.92 17.58 -5.32
CA ALA A 543 4.46 18.84 -5.83
C ALA A 543 4.40 18.92 -7.37
N CYS A 544 4.69 17.83 -8.08
CA CYS A 544 4.54 17.75 -9.54
C CYS A 544 3.08 17.93 -9.97
N GLY A 545 2.13 17.32 -9.25
CA GLY A 545 0.70 17.49 -9.52
C GLY A 545 0.23 18.94 -9.33
N ILE A 546 0.58 19.57 -8.20
CA ILE A 546 0.31 20.99 -7.95
C ILE A 546 1.00 21.88 -8.99
N GLY A 547 2.25 21.53 -9.33
CA GLY A 547 3.03 22.21 -10.33
C GLY A 547 2.32 22.20 -11.69
N ALA A 548 1.87 21.01 -12.12
CA ALA A 548 1.12 20.79 -13.36
C ALA A 548 -0.20 21.56 -13.38
N ALA A 549 -0.99 21.51 -12.28
CA ALA A 549 -2.21 22.29 -12.14
C ALA A 549 -1.94 23.79 -12.27
N SER A 550 -0.86 24.28 -11.63
CA SER A 550 -0.49 25.70 -11.69
C SER A 550 -0.09 26.15 -13.10
N VAL A 551 0.51 25.26 -13.91
CA VAL A 551 0.80 25.51 -15.33
C VAL A 551 -0.48 25.48 -16.15
N ALA A 552 -1.33 24.48 -15.95
CA ALA A 552 -2.58 24.28 -16.67
C ALA A 552 -3.55 25.48 -16.53
N VAL A 553 -3.78 25.96 -15.29
CA VAL A 553 -4.70 27.08 -15.01
C VAL A 553 -4.29 28.37 -15.72
N ARG A 554 -2.98 28.58 -15.91
CA ARG A 554 -2.44 29.84 -16.42
C ARG A 554 -2.06 29.80 -17.89
N LYS A 555 -2.13 28.63 -18.54
CA LYS A 555 -1.95 28.49 -19.98
C LYS A 555 -3.03 29.33 -20.69
N ARG A 556 -2.62 30.42 -21.36
CA ARG A 556 -3.51 31.24 -22.21
C ARG A 556 -3.70 30.50 -23.54
N ARG A 557 -4.94 30.45 -24.04
CA ARG A 557 -5.18 30.19 -25.47
C ARG A 557 -4.44 31.28 -26.22
N ARG A 558 -3.53 30.92 -27.12
CA ARG A 558 -3.25 31.81 -28.25
C ARG A 558 -4.59 31.92 -28.99
N ALA A 559 -5.23 33.08 -28.91
CA ALA A 559 -6.25 33.42 -29.89
C ALA A 559 -5.61 33.31 -31.28
N HIS A 560 -6.38 32.91 -32.29
CA HIS A 560 -6.01 33.06 -33.69
C HIS A 560 -5.71 34.54 -33.98
N HIS A 561 -4.50 34.95 -33.72
CA HIS A 561 -3.81 35.87 -34.60
C HIS A 561 -2.67 35.03 -35.15
N ASP A 562 -2.91 34.46 -36.33
CA ASP A 562 -1.84 34.52 -37.31
C ASP A 562 -1.33 35.97 -37.29
N PRO A 563 -0.03 36.24 -37.10
CA PRO A 563 0.48 37.34 -37.88
C PRO A 563 0.15 36.93 -39.30
N GLU A 564 -0.77 37.66 -39.96
CA GLU A 564 -0.76 37.71 -41.41
C GLU A 564 0.70 37.66 -41.83
N ASP A 565 1.01 36.77 -42.76
CA ASP A 565 2.27 36.77 -43.46
C ASP A 565 2.62 38.24 -43.74
N GLY A 566 3.52 38.80 -42.93
CA GLY A 566 4.14 40.07 -43.27
C GLY A 566 4.68 39.83 -44.68
N PRO A 567 4.33 40.67 -45.66
CA PRO A 567 4.44 40.31 -47.07
C PRO A 567 5.81 39.72 -47.28
N VAL A 568 5.84 38.45 -47.71
CA VAL A 568 7.08 37.74 -48.01
C VAL A 568 7.78 38.58 -49.06
N THR A 569 8.70 39.44 -48.65
CA THR A 569 9.57 40.17 -49.56
C THR A 569 10.56 39.14 -50.07
N ILE A 570 10.15 38.43 -51.12
CA ILE A 570 11.06 37.76 -52.03
C ILE A 570 12.01 38.86 -52.49
N ARG A 571 13.26 38.81 -52.05
CA ARG A 571 14.33 39.57 -52.71
C ARG A 571 14.37 39.06 -54.15
N GLY A 572 13.76 39.82 -55.06
CA GLY A 572 13.98 39.64 -56.48
C GLY A 572 15.47 39.77 -56.80
N PRO A 573 15.95 39.13 -57.87
CA PRO A 573 17.33 39.31 -58.34
C PRO A 573 17.62 40.80 -58.58
N VAL A 574 18.89 41.18 -58.41
CA VAL A 574 19.43 42.56 -58.31
C VAL A 574 19.25 43.41 -59.59
N SER A 575 18.37 43.03 -60.51
CA SER A 575 18.19 43.67 -61.82
C SER A 575 16.75 44.08 -62.16
N TYR A 576 15.82 44.12 -61.20
CA TYR A 576 14.45 44.58 -61.47
C TYR A 576 14.24 46.04 -61.06
N ALA A 577 14.20 46.94 -62.04
CA ALA A 577 13.76 48.32 -61.90
C ALA A 577 12.23 48.36 -61.85
N GLY A 578 11.67 48.72 -60.70
CA GLY A 578 10.22 48.89 -60.52
C GLY A 578 9.68 50.13 -61.26
N PRO A 579 8.41 50.13 -61.68
CA PRO A 579 7.80 51.23 -62.43
C PRO A 579 7.44 52.37 -61.47
N GLY A 580 8.43 53.21 -61.19
CA GLY A 580 8.29 54.48 -60.46
C GLY A 580 9.04 55.62 -61.15
N SER A 581 9.36 55.44 -62.43
CA SER A 581 9.96 56.45 -63.30
C SER A 581 8.88 56.88 -64.28
N LEU A 582 8.15 57.93 -63.94
CA LEU A 582 7.70 59.04 -64.79
C LEU A 582 6.71 59.89 -63.99
N GLY A 583 6.89 61.21 -64.09
CA GLY A 583 6.39 62.21 -63.14
C GLY A 583 4.88 62.41 -63.07
N GLY A 584 4.48 63.04 -61.97
CA GLY A 584 3.13 63.54 -61.73
C GLY A 584 3.18 64.56 -60.60
N THR A 585 2.96 65.81 -60.94
CA THR A 585 3.02 67.02 -60.11
C THR A 585 2.08 67.02 -58.92
N GLU A 586 2.54 67.58 -57.81
CA GLU A 586 1.71 68.03 -56.69
C GLU A 586 0.59 68.96 -57.19
N SER A 587 -0.66 68.65 -56.83
CA SER A 587 -1.73 69.64 -56.81
C SER A 587 -2.47 69.53 -55.49
N ALA A 588 -2.23 70.54 -54.67
CA ALA A 588 -2.97 70.84 -53.47
C ALA A 588 -4.38 71.34 -53.85
N LEU A 589 -5.41 70.76 -53.26
CA LEU A 589 -6.68 71.46 -53.04
C LEU A 589 -7.25 71.05 -51.67
N ARG A 590 -7.21 72.02 -50.76
CA ARG A 590 -8.14 72.14 -49.64
C ARG A 590 -9.51 72.52 -50.22
N GLY A 591 -10.55 71.89 -49.68
CA GLY A 591 -11.95 72.16 -49.93
C GLY A 591 -12.79 71.17 -49.16
#